data_AF-A0A5W9F618-F1
#
_entry.id   AF-A0A5W9F618-F1
#
_cell.length_a   1.000
_cell.length_b   1.000
_cell.length_c   1.000
_cell.angle_alpha   90.00
_cell.angle_beta   90.00
_cell.angle_gamma   90.00
#
_symmetry.space_group_name_H-M   'P 1'
#
loop_
_entity.id
_entity.type
_entity.pdbx_description
1 polymer ?
#
loop_
_entity_poly.entity_id
_entity_poly.type
_entity_poly.pdbx_seq_one_letter_code
_entity_poly.pdbx_strand_id
1 'polypeptide(L)'
;MKKLVFILGLVTATASHAGPFADVAKAKFESEMMQAIQLTDMSDTEKSKAISRLPAAQKTLREVVRDGLNDKKSCLKIKKDFVNEQKKIMSTEKIDDRDFAATSLTAMGDYIATVCLDMK
;
A
#
# COMPACT_ATOMS: atom_id res chain seq x y z
N MET A 1 -5.60 36.03 39.66
CA MET A 1 -4.66 35.52 38.65
C MET A 1 -5.20 34.20 38.09
N LYS A 2 -5.10 34.07 36.76
CA LYS A 2 -5.55 33.05 35.79
C LYS A 2 -6.40 31.84 36.23
N LYS A 3 -7.60 31.78 35.63
CA LYS A 3 -8.53 30.64 35.55
C LYS A 3 -7.91 29.53 34.68
N LEU A 4 -7.90 28.30 35.19
CA LEU A 4 -7.56 27.10 34.42
C LEU A 4 -8.80 26.61 33.70
N VAL A 5 -8.84 26.82 32.38
CA VAL A 5 -9.79 26.15 31.50
C VAL A 5 -9.01 25.07 30.76
N PHE A 6 -9.11 23.84 31.25
CA PHE A 6 -8.63 22.66 30.54
C PHE A 6 -9.69 22.32 29.48
N ILE A 7 -9.55 22.90 28.29
CA ILE A 7 -10.31 22.45 27.13
C ILE A 7 -9.66 21.14 26.69
N LEU A 8 -10.20 20.02 27.19
CA LEU A 8 -10.09 18.71 26.57
C LEU A 8 -10.75 18.82 25.19
N GLY A 9 -9.96 19.29 24.23
CA GLY A 9 -10.27 19.10 22.82
C GLY A 9 -10.27 17.61 22.58
N LEU A 10 -11.47 17.03 22.57
CA LEU A 10 -11.74 15.75 21.90
C LEU A 10 -11.15 15.91 20.50
N VAL A 11 -9.96 15.33 20.28
CA VAL A 11 -9.53 14.99 18.94
C VAL A 11 -10.55 13.95 18.52
N THR A 12 -11.59 14.37 17.81
CA THR A 12 -12.38 13.48 16.99
C THR A 12 -11.38 12.92 16.00
N ALA A 13 -10.77 11.79 16.35
CA ALA A 13 -10.19 10.88 15.40
C ALA A 13 -11.33 10.64 14.42
N THR A 14 -11.24 11.30 13.26
CA THR A 14 -12.01 10.87 12.11
C THR A 14 -11.54 9.45 11.92
N ALA A 15 -12.34 8.50 12.41
CA ALA A 15 -12.37 7.17 11.88
C ALA A 15 -12.72 7.40 10.41
N SER A 16 -11.68 7.65 9.61
CA SER A 16 -11.68 7.54 8.17
C SER A 16 -12.05 6.08 7.97
N HIS A 17 -13.35 5.82 7.98
CA HIS A 17 -13.90 4.55 7.58
C HIS A 17 -13.31 4.36 6.20
N ALA A 18 -12.39 3.40 6.09
CA ALA A 18 -11.89 2.95 4.82
C ALA A 18 -13.14 2.68 4.00
N GLY A 19 -13.33 3.43 2.92
CA GLY A 19 -14.53 3.32 2.12
C GLY A 19 -14.55 1.95 1.42
N PRO A 20 -15.66 1.64 0.74
CA PRO A 20 -15.88 0.30 0.18
C PRO A 20 -14.78 -0.14 -0.80
N PHE A 21 -14.06 0.81 -1.41
CA PHE A 21 -12.96 0.50 -2.33
C PHE A 21 -11.69 0.06 -1.62
N ALA A 22 -11.44 0.55 -0.39
CA ALA A 22 -10.24 0.19 0.35
C ALA A 22 -10.26 -1.25 0.86
N ASP A 23 -11.42 -1.78 1.25
CA ASP A 23 -11.57 -3.18 1.66
C ASP A 23 -11.46 -4.13 0.46
N VAL A 24 -12.06 -3.78 -0.67
CA VAL A 24 -11.92 -4.54 -1.93
C VAL A 24 -10.46 -4.54 -2.40
N ALA A 25 -9.80 -3.38 -2.39
CA ALA A 25 -8.39 -3.27 -2.74
C ALA A 25 -7.51 -4.14 -1.85
N LYS A 26 -7.77 -4.13 -0.54
CA LYS A 26 -7.07 -4.98 0.43
C LYS A 26 -7.23 -6.46 0.11
N ALA A 27 -8.46 -6.93 -0.04
CA ALA A 27 -8.73 -8.34 -0.31
C ALA A 27 -8.08 -8.80 -1.63
N LYS A 28 -8.19 -7.99 -2.69
CA LYS A 28 -7.54 -8.27 -3.98
C LYS A 28 -6.03 -8.34 -3.84
N PHE A 29 -5.42 -7.34 -3.21
CA PHE A 29 -3.97 -7.29 -3.00
C PHE A 29 -3.46 -8.48 -2.17
N GLU A 30 -4.11 -8.80 -1.06
CA GLU A 30 -3.71 -9.95 -0.23
C GLU A 30 -3.83 -11.26 -1.00
N SER A 31 -4.92 -11.45 -1.75
CA SER A 31 -5.13 -12.65 -2.54
C SER A 31 -4.06 -12.82 -3.64
N GLU A 32 -3.82 -11.78 -4.44
CA GLU A 32 -2.82 -11.80 -5.52
C GLU A 32 -1.41 -12.01 -4.97
N MET A 33 -1.05 -11.30 -3.90
CA MET A 33 0.28 -11.43 -3.29
C MET A 33 0.46 -12.80 -2.62
N MET A 34 -0.55 -13.34 -1.95
CA MET A 34 -0.47 -14.68 -1.37
C MET A 34 -0.28 -15.73 -2.46
N GLN A 35 -1.04 -15.66 -3.55
CA GLN A 35 -0.88 -16.58 -4.69
C GLN A 35 0.52 -16.45 -5.30
N ALA A 36 0.99 -15.23 -5.53
CA ALA A 36 2.32 -14.99 -6.08
C ALA A 36 3.42 -15.54 -5.17
N ILE A 37 3.34 -15.33 -3.84
CA ILE A 37 4.30 -15.86 -2.87
C ILE A 37 4.30 -17.40 -2.88
N GLN A 38 3.12 -18.03 -2.95
CA GLN A 38 3.01 -19.49 -2.93
C GLN A 38 3.68 -20.15 -4.15
N LEU A 39 3.72 -19.46 -5.29
CA LEU A 39 4.33 -19.95 -6.53
C LEU A 39 5.86 -19.78 -6.58
N THR A 40 6.45 -19.05 -5.64
CA THR A 40 7.91 -18.90 -5.57
C THR A 40 8.61 -20.18 -5.09
N ASP A 41 9.90 -20.31 -5.40
CA ASP A 41 10.76 -21.41 -4.92
C ASP A 41 11.28 -21.22 -3.48
N MET A 42 10.78 -20.20 -2.76
CA MET A 42 11.13 -19.96 -1.36
C MET A 42 10.69 -21.11 -0.45
N SER A 43 11.37 -21.28 0.68
CA SER A 43 10.92 -22.23 1.71
C SER A 43 9.57 -21.81 2.31
N ASP A 44 8.81 -22.76 2.87
CA ASP A 44 7.52 -22.47 3.53
C ASP A 44 7.63 -21.45 4.66
N THR A 45 8.77 -21.43 5.35
CA THR A 45 9.08 -20.45 6.41
C THR A 45 9.24 -19.04 5.82
N GLU A 46 9.95 -18.92 4.70
CA GLU A 46 10.12 -17.64 4.00
C GLU A 46 8.82 -17.15 3.38
N LYS A 47 8.02 -18.05 2.79
CA LYS A 47 6.67 -17.76 2.29
C LYS A 47 5.78 -17.23 3.42
N SER A 48 5.76 -17.90 4.57
CA SER A 48 4.98 -17.47 5.73
C SER A 48 5.41 -16.09 6.23
N LYS A 49 6.72 -15.83 6.26
CA LYS A 49 7.29 -14.53 6.64
C LYS A 49 6.97 -13.42 5.62
N ALA A 50 6.93 -13.75 4.33
CA ALA A 50 6.52 -12.81 3.30
C ALA A 50 5.03 -12.46 3.41
N ILE A 51 4.16 -13.47 3.61
CA ILE A 51 2.72 -13.29 3.80
C ILE A 51 2.44 -12.43 5.04
N SER A 52 3.15 -12.66 6.16
CA SER A 52 2.96 -11.89 7.39
C SER A 52 3.33 -10.40 7.25
N ARG A 53 4.08 -10.02 6.20
CA ARG A 53 4.47 -8.63 5.92
C ARG A 53 3.47 -7.87 5.05
N LEU A 54 2.50 -8.56 4.43
CA LEU A 54 1.51 -7.93 3.55
C LEU A 54 0.72 -6.78 4.21
N PRO A 55 0.29 -6.88 5.49
CA PRO A 55 -0.39 -5.75 6.15
C PRO A 55 0.51 -4.52 6.30
N ALA A 56 1.81 -4.71 6.57
CA ALA A 56 2.76 -3.61 6.66
C ALA A 56 2.99 -2.98 5.28
N ALA A 57 3.11 -3.80 4.22
CA ALA A 57 3.23 -3.31 2.85
C ALA A 57 2.01 -2.45 2.44
N GLN A 58 0.79 -2.89 2.76
CA GLN A 58 -0.43 -2.10 2.51
C GLN A 58 -0.38 -0.73 3.20
N LYS A 59 0.11 -0.67 4.43
CA LYS A 59 0.25 0.60 5.17
C LYS A 59 1.19 1.55 4.42
N THR A 60 2.34 1.06 3.96
CA THR A 60 3.27 1.85 3.15
C THR A 60 2.65 2.31 1.84
N LEU A 61 1.89 1.45 1.14
CA LEU A 61 1.19 1.86 -0.09
C LEU A 61 0.13 2.94 0.17
N ARG A 62 -0.57 2.89 1.30
CA ARG A 62 -1.50 3.96 1.72
C ARG A 62 -0.76 5.27 2.00
N GLU A 63 0.45 5.22 2.56
CA GLU A 63 1.29 6.41 2.78
C GLU A 63 1.71 7.03 1.44
N VAL A 64 2.11 6.23 0.45
CA VAL A 64 2.39 6.70 -0.93
C VAL A 64 1.18 7.43 -1.52
N VAL A 65 -0.05 6.91 -1.31
CA VAL A 65 -1.28 7.58 -1.74
C VAL A 65 -1.48 8.90 -1.01
N ARG A 66 -1.32 8.95 0.32
CA ARG A 66 -1.46 10.19 1.11
C ARG A 66 -0.49 11.26 0.65
N ASP A 67 0.77 10.91 0.49
CA ASP A 67 1.81 11.85 0.07
C ASP A 67 1.52 12.39 -1.32
N GLY A 68 1.10 11.51 -2.25
CA GLY A 68 0.69 11.92 -3.58
C GLY A 68 -0.52 12.86 -3.59
N LEU A 69 -1.54 12.60 -2.76
CA LEU A 69 -2.71 13.46 -2.63
C LEU A 69 -2.37 14.80 -1.98
N ASN A 70 -1.50 14.81 -0.97
CA ASN A 70 -0.97 16.04 -0.35
C ASN A 70 -0.20 16.90 -1.36
N ASP A 71 0.53 16.27 -2.28
CA ASP A 71 1.18 16.91 -3.42
C ASP A 71 0.22 17.31 -4.55
N LYS A 72 -1.10 17.15 -4.36
CA LYS A 72 -2.16 17.43 -5.34
C LYS A 72 -2.03 16.62 -6.64
N LYS A 73 -1.41 15.43 -6.59
CA LYS A 73 -1.30 14.52 -7.75
C LYS A 73 -2.63 13.80 -7.97
N SER A 74 -2.95 13.50 -9.23
CA SER A 74 -4.07 12.62 -9.56
C SER A 74 -3.75 11.16 -9.22
N CYS A 75 -4.75 10.32 -8.95
CA CYS A 75 -4.53 8.89 -8.67
C CYS A 75 -3.75 8.18 -9.77
N LEU A 76 -3.98 8.54 -11.04
CA LEU A 76 -3.22 8.02 -12.17
C LEU A 76 -1.74 8.41 -12.09
N LYS A 77 -1.44 9.66 -11.71
CA LYS A 77 -0.06 10.14 -11.55
C LYS A 77 0.64 9.43 -10.39
N ILE A 78 -0.04 9.25 -9.25
CA ILE A 78 0.49 8.53 -8.08
C ILE A 78 0.86 7.09 -8.46
N LYS A 79 -0.07 6.34 -9.10
CA LYS A 79 0.20 4.98 -9.62
C LYS A 79 1.41 4.97 -10.55
N LYS A 80 1.42 5.87 -11.54
CA LYS A 80 2.47 5.92 -12.57
C LYS A 80 3.85 6.21 -11.96
N ASP A 81 3.93 7.15 -11.02
CA ASP A 81 5.17 7.52 -10.36
C ASP A 81 5.72 6.37 -9.54
N PHE A 82 4.87 5.75 -8.72
CA PHE A 82 5.23 4.56 -7.95
C PHE A 82 5.76 3.44 -8.84
N VAL A 83 5.00 3.07 -9.89
CA VAL A 83 5.41 1.99 -10.80
C VAL A 83 6.74 2.29 -11.49
N ASN A 84 6.97 3.54 -11.89
CA ASN A 84 8.22 3.93 -12.54
C ASN A 84 9.40 3.90 -11.57
N GLU A 85 9.21 4.33 -10.32
CA GLU A 85 10.24 4.27 -9.28
C GLU A 85 10.62 2.83 -8.96
N GLN A 86 9.64 1.96 -8.74
CA GLN A 86 9.90 0.54 -8.48
C GLN A 86 10.59 -0.14 -9.67
N LYS A 87 10.19 0.16 -10.92
CA LYS A 87 10.89 -0.36 -12.11
C LYS A 87 12.36 0.08 -12.18
N LYS A 88 12.69 1.29 -11.75
CA LYS A 88 14.08 1.77 -11.70
C LYS A 88 14.88 0.97 -10.67
N ILE A 89 14.34 0.78 -9.46
CA ILE A 89 14.96 -0.05 -8.41
C ILE A 89 15.17 -1.48 -8.92
N MET A 90 14.13 -2.07 -9.52
CA MET A 90 14.17 -3.41 -10.09
C MET A 90 15.17 -3.57 -11.23
N SER A 91 15.50 -2.50 -11.94
CA SER A 91 16.52 -2.53 -13.01
C SER A 91 17.95 -2.51 -12.49
N THR A 92 18.14 -2.07 -11.24
CA THR A 92 19.45 -1.99 -10.59
C THR A 92 19.74 -3.17 -9.65
N GLU A 93 18.71 -3.86 -9.19
CA GLU A 93 18.84 -5.01 -8.28
C GLU A 93 18.81 -6.34 -9.05
N LYS A 94 19.52 -7.35 -8.52
CA LYS A 94 19.41 -8.72 -9.03
C LYS A 94 18.09 -9.31 -8.53
N ILE A 95 17.14 -9.44 -9.44
CA ILE A 95 15.85 -10.08 -9.17
C ILE A 95 15.92 -11.53 -9.62
N ASP A 96 15.90 -12.43 -8.65
CA ASP A 96 15.94 -13.88 -8.89
C ASP A 96 14.61 -14.38 -9.47
N ASP A 97 13.48 -13.84 -9.02
CA ASP A 97 12.13 -14.18 -9.51
C ASP A 97 11.44 -12.97 -10.16
N ARG A 98 11.60 -12.86 -11.48
CA ARG A 98 11.06 -11.72 -12.26
C ARG A 98 9.54 -11.75 -12.39
N ASP A 99 8.95 -12.94 -12.42
CA ASP A 99 7.50 -13.10 -12.56
C ASP A 99 6.80 -12.72 -11.26
N PHE A 100 7.35 -13.13 -10.11
CA PHE A 100 6.92 -12.65 -8.81
C PHE A 100 7.04 -11.14 -8.69
N ALA A 101 8.16 -10.56 -9.12
CA ALA A 101 8.37 -9.12 -9.04
C ALA A 101 7.41 -8.32 -9.94
N ALA A 102 7.14 -8.79 -11.16
CA ALA A 102 6.19 -8.18 -12.08
C ALA A 102 4.74 -8.27 -11.58
N THR A 103 4.35 -9.43 -11.04
CA THR A 103 3.02 -9.65 -10.44
C THR A 103 2.83 -8.76 -9.23
N SER A 104 3.82 -8.73 -8.33
CA SER A 104 3.80 -7.90 -7.12
C SER A 104 3.67 -6.42 -7.45
N LEU A 105 4.46 -5.93 -8.43
CA LEU A 105 4.40 -4.54 -8.85
C LEU A 105 3.03 -4.16 -9.42
N THR A 106 2.42 -5.07 -10.17
CA THR A 106 1.06 -4.85 -10.71
C THR A 106 0.03 -4.79 -9.60
N ALA A 107 0.05 -5.73 -8.67
CA ALA A 107 -0.85 -5.77 -7.51
C ALA A 107 -0.72 -4.50 -6.63
N MET A 108 0.51 -4.05 -6.37
CA MET A 108 0.78 -2.81 -5.63
C MET A 108 0.24 -1.57 -6.36
N GLY A 109 0.44 -1.48 -7.68
CA GLY A 109 -0.06 -0.37 -8.49
C GLY A 109 -1.59 -0.31 -8.55
N ASP A 110 -2.25 -1.45 -8.63
CA ASP A 110 -3.71 -1.55 -8.60
C ASP A 110 -4.29 -1.19 -7.23
N TYR A 111 -3.62 -1.63 -6.15
CA TYR A 111 -3.96 -1.24 -4.79
C TYR A 111 -3.90 0.29 -4.62
N ILE A 112 -2.80 0.92 -5.03
CA ILE A 112 -2.62 2.38 -4.98
C ILE A 112 -3.74 3.10 -5.73
N ALA A 113 -4.07 2.66 -6.94
CA ALA A 113 -5.11 3.31 -7.74
C ALA A 113 -6.48 3.23 -7.08
N THR A 114 -6.83 2.05 -6.57
CA THR A 114 -8.14 1.79 -5.97
C THR A 114 -8.29 2.52 -4.64
N VAL A 115 -7.27 2.47 -3.78
CA VAL A 115 -7.26 3.18 -2.50
C VAL A 115 -7.22 4.70 -2.69
N CYS A 116 -6.54 5.21 -3.73
CA CYS A 116 -6.55 6.64 -4.00
C CYS A 116 -7.95 7.19 -4.33
N LEU A 117 -8.77 6.41 -5.03
CA LEU A 117 -10.17 6.80 -5.30
C LEU A 117 -11.01 6.86 -4.04
N ASP A 118 -10.66 6.05 -3.04
CA ASP A 118 -11.33 6.01 -1.74
C ASP A 118 -10.92 7.17 -0.81
N MET A 119 -9.65 7.58 -0.90
CA MET A 119 -9.02 8.57 -0.02
C MET A 119 -9.14 10.02 -0.50
N LYS A 120 -9.63 10.23 -1.73
CA LYS A 120 -9.81 11.55 -2.35
C LYS A 120 -11.14 12.18 -1.95
#